data_AF-A0A351EL80-F1
#
_entry.id   AF-A0A351EL80-F1
#
_cell.length_a   1.000
_cell.length_b   1.000
_cell.length_c   1.000
_cell.angle_alpha   90.00
_cell.angle_beta   90.00
_cell.angle_gamma   90.00
#
_symmetry.space_group_name_H-M   'P 1'
#
loop_
_entity.id
_entity.type
_entity.pdbx_description
1 polymer ?
#
loop_
_entity_poly.entity_id
_entity_poly.type
_entity_poly.pdbx_seq_one_letter_code
_entity_poly.pdbx_strand_id
1 'polypeptide(L)'
;MRPSGTEPGDFVEFDYDLIEAERRQRIRDVLLKVRSDLEKEIGSELQISNDGNELVLMAEGQIRFRSALASDGRLVVTDIKKTDRL
;
A
#
# COMPACT_ATOMS: atom_id res chain seq x y z
N MET A 1 -18.91 20.06 41.14
CA MET A 1 -18.13 20.27 39.90
C MET A 1 -16.66 20.08 40.24
N ARG A 2 -16.02 19.05 39.71
CA ARG A 2 -14.55 18.86 39.77
C ARG A 2 -14.04 19.06 38.34
N PRO A 3 -12.99 19.85 38.10
CA PRO A 3 -12.39 19.93 36.78
C PRO A 3 -11.68 18.59 36.54
N SER A 4 -12.25 17.77 35.66
CA SER A 4 -11.60 16.55 35.17
C SER A 4 -10.50 17.01 34.23
N GLY A 5 -9.27 17.07 34.73
CA GLY A 5 -8.09 17.30 33.92
C GLY A 5 -7.95 16.17 32.91
N THR A 6 -7.79 16.55 31.65
CA THR A 6 -7.36 15.70 30.55
C THR A 6 -6.02 15.05 30.95
N GLU A 7 -5.94 13.73 30.95
CA GLU A 7 -4.69 13.03 31.21
C GLU A 7 -3.69 13.29 30.07
N PRO A 8 -2.43 13.67 30.36
CA PRO A 8 -1.41 13.91 29.34
C PRO A 8 -0.86 12.57 28.86
N GLY A 9 -1.59 11.91 27.96
CA GLY A 9 -1.18 10.63 27.36
C GLY A 9 -1.95 10.22 26.11
N ASP A 10 -3.07 10.89 25.81
CA ASP A 10 -4.07 10.41 24.84
C ASP A 10 -3.97 11.07 23.44
N PHE A 11 -2.84 11.72 23.14
CA PHE A 11 -2.63 12.44 21.88
C PHE A 11 -1.83 11.65 20.82
N VAL A 12 -1.44 10.40 21.11
CA VAL A 12 -0.51 9.64 20.24
C VAL A 12 -1.23 8.86 19.13
N GLU A 13 -2.52 8.54 19.30
CA GLU A 13 -3.25 7.67 18.36
C GLU A 13 -3.60 8.39 17.03
N PHE A 14 -3.88 9.70 17.08
CA PHE A 14 -4.17 10.51 15.88
C PHE A 14 -2.97 10.70 14.95
N ASP A 15 -1.76 10.83 15.51
CA ASP A 15 -0.54 10.96 14.71
C ASP A 15 -0.24 9.67 13.96
N TYR A 16 -0.50 8.51 14.56
CA TYR A 16 -0.22 7.22 13.96
C TYR A 16 -1.09 6.95 12.71
N ASP A 17 -2.38 7.24 12.80
CA ASP A 17 -3.31 7.13 11.67
C ASP A 17 -2.96 8.09 10.53
N LEU A 18 -2.55 9.33 10.86
CA LEU A 18 -2.13 10.31 9.87
C LEU A 18 -0.83 9.90 9.16
N ILE A 19 0.15 9.41 9.92
CA ILE A 19 1.43 8.92 9.38
C ILE A 19 1.20 7.73 8.45
N GLU A 20 0.35 6.77 8.85
CA GLU A 20 0.01 5.62 8.01
C GLU A 20 -0.77 6.03 6.75
N ALA A 21 -1.67 7.00 6.84
CA ALA A 21 -2.38 7.56 5.69
C ALA A 21 -1.43 8.26 4.71
N GLU A 22 -0.52 9.12 5.19
CA GLU A 22 0.50 9.75 4.36
C GLU A 22 1.43 8.73 3.72
N ARG A 23 1.86 7.74 4.48
CA ARG A 23 2.72 6.65 4.00
C ARG A 23 2.02 5.88 2.89
N ARG A 24 0.75 5.53 3.07
CA ARG A 24 -0.06 4.86 2.07
C ARG A 24 -0.21 5.70 0.80
N GLN A 25 -0.41 7.00 0.93
CA GLN A 25 -0.48 7.91 -0.21
C GLN A 25 0.84 7.93 -0.99
N ARG A 26 1.99 8.00 -0.30
CA ARG A 26 3.31 7.94 -0.95
C ARG A 26 3.53 6.63 -1.72
N ILE A 27 3.12 5.50 -1.13
CA ILE A 27 3.18 4.20 -1.83
C ILE A 27 2.30 4.22 -3.08
N ARG A 28 1.06 4.73 -2.97
CA ARG A 28 0.14 4.85 -4.10
C ARG A 28 0.73 5.70 -5.22
N ASP A 29 1.36 6.82 -4.89
CA ASP A 29 1.98 7.71 -5.88
C ASP A 29 3.16 7.04 -6.60
N VAL A 30 3.96 6.25 -5.88
CA VAL A 30 5.05 5.46 -6.49
C VAL A 30 4.46 4.39 -7.41
N LEU A 31 3.44 3.65 -6.95
CA LEU A 31 2.77 2.65 -7.77
C LEU A 31 2.18 3.25 -9.04
N LEU A 32 1.56 4.42 -8.98
CA LEU A 32 1.04 5.13 -10.16
C LEU A 32 2.14 5.47 -11.17
N LYS A 33 3.34 5.85 -10.70
CA LYS A 33 4.48 6.16 -11.58
C LYS A 33 5.02 4.92 -12.28
N VAL A 34 5.17 3.79 -11.57
CA VAL A 34 5.72 2.56 -12.14
C VAL A 34 4.69 1.73 -12.90
N ARG A 35 3.39 1.98 -12.69
CA ARG A 35 2.28 1.21 -13.27
C ARG A 35 2.42 1.07 -14.79
N SER A 36 2.66 2.17 -15.50
CA SER A 36 2.73 2.17 -16.96
C SER A 36 3.86 1.29 -17.48
N ASP A 37 4.99 1.23 -16.78
CA ASP A 37 6.12 0.41 -17.20
C ASP A 37 5.85 -1.08 -16.90
N LEU A 38 5.21 -1.38 -15.77
CA LEU A 38 4.74 -2.74 -15.45
C LEU A 38 3.67 -3.23 -16.44
N GLU A 39 2.73 -2.36 -16.84
CA GLU A 39 1.71 -2.67 -17.86
C GLU A 39 2.34 -3.04 -19.21
N LYS A 40 3.38 -2.32 -19.63
CA LYS A 40 4.13 -2.63 -20.86
C LYS A 40 4.89 -3.96 -20.75
N GLU A 41 5.43 -4.27 -19.58
CA GLU A 41 6.19 -5.51 -19.35
C GLU A 41 5.29 -6.75 -19.41
N ILE A 42 4.11 -6.69 -18.79
CA ILE A 42 3.20 -7.84 -18.75
C ILE A 42 2.19 -7.88 -19.91
N GLY A 43 2.01 -6.77 -20.63
CA GLY A 43 1.04 -6.65 -21.71
C GLY A 43 -0.42 -6.63 -21.23
N SER A 44 -0.69 -6.13 -20.02
CA SER A 44 -2.03 -6.09 -19.42
C SER A 44 -2.22 -4.81 -18.62
N GLU A 45 -3.44 -4.27 -18.63
CA GLU A 45 -3.79 -3.10 -17.82
C GLU A 45 -3.75 -3.43 -16.33
N LEU A 46 -3.17 -2.53 -15.53
CA LEU A 46 -3.05 -2.69 -14.10
C LEU A 46 -3.93 -1.68 -13.36
N GLN A 47 -4.61 -2.17 -12.33
CA GLN A 47 -5.43 -1.36 -11.44
C GLN A 47 -4.88 -1.42 -10.02
N ILE A 48 -4.68 -0.26 -9.40
CA ILE A 48 -4.27 -0.20 -7.99
C ILE A 48 -5.51 -0.47 -7.14
N SER A 49 -5.45 -1.52 -6.34
CA SER A 49 -6.50 -1.89 -5.39
C SER A 49 -5.91 -2.08 -3.99
N ASN A 50 -6.80 -2.34 -3.03
CA ASN A 50 -6.44 -2.65 -1.66
C ASN A 50 -6.72 -4.14 -1.40
N ASP A 51 -5.74 -4.82 -0.82
CA ASP A 51 -5.90 -6.15 -0.23
C ASP A 51 -5.68 -6.01 1.28
N GLY A 52 -6.77 -5.82 2.03
CA GLY A 52 -6.69 -5.39 3.43
C GLY A 52 -5.99 -4.03 3.59
N ASN A 53 -4.85 -4.02 4.28
CA ASN A 53 -4.04 -2.82 4.47
C ASN A 53 -2.94 -2.63 3.40
N GLU A 54 -2.75 -3.62 2.51
CA GLU A 54 -1.72 -3.58 1.49
C GLU A 54 -2.26 -2.98 0.19
N LEU A 55 -1.41 -2.22 -0.50
CA LEU A 55 -1.69 -1.78 -1.88
C LEU A 55 -1.22 -2.86 -2.84
N VAL A 56 -2.05 -3.20 -3.82
CA VAL A 56 -1.75 -4.25 -4.80
C VAL A 56 -2.06 -3.75 -6.21
N LEU A 57 -1.37 -4.32 -7.19
CA LEU A 57 -1.67 -4.11 -8.61
C LEU A 57 -2.41 -5.34 -9.13
N MET A 58 -3.61 -5.12 -9.65
CA MET A 58 -4.47 -6.15 -10.19
C MET A 58 -4.48 -6.12 -11.72
N ALA A 59 -4.50 -7.28 -12.35
CA ALA A 59 -4.81 -7.47 -13.77
C ALA A 59 -5.99 -8.44 -13.87
N GLU A 60 -6.97 -8.16 -14.73
CA GLU A 60 -8.11 -9.07 -15.01
C GLU A 60 -8.86 -9.57 -13.76
N GLY A 61 -9.03 -8.70 -12.76
CA GLY A 61 -9.70 -9.04 -11.50
C GLY A 61 -8.88 -9.90 -10.54
N GLN A 62 -7.59 -10.13 -10.81
CA GLN A 62 -6.69 -10.90 -9.96
C GLN A 62 -5.48 -10.08 -9.53
N ILE A 63 -4.94 -10.37 -8.34
CA ILE A 63 -3.72 -9.71 -7.87
C ILE A 63 -2.54 -10.21 -8.71
N ARG A 64 -1.89 -9.29 -9.42
CA ARG A 64 -0.72 -9.57 -10.26
C ARG A 64 0.57 -9.18 -9.56
N PHE A 65 0.59 -8.06 -8.84
CA PHE A 65 1.73 -7.68 -8.02
C PHE A 65 1.31 -7.30 -6.61
N ARG A 66 2.10 -7.73 -5.61
CA ARG A 66 2.04 -7.18 -4.25
C ARG A 66 3.04 -6.08 -4.07
N SER A 67 2.65 -5.02 -3.38
CA SER A 67 3.57 -4.00 -2.93
C SER A 67 3.78 -4.11 -1.42
N ALA A 68 5.05 -4.11 -1.01
CA ALA A 68 5.43 -4.17 0.40
C ALA A 68 6.55 -3.16 0.66
N LEU A 69 6.52 -2.52 1.82
CA LEU A 69 7.63 -1.66 2.23
C LEU A 69 8.68 -2.51 2.95
N ALA A 70 9.91 -2.50 2.43
CA ALA A 70 11.05 -3.05 3.13
C ALA A 70 11.40 -2.21 4.36
N SER A 71 12.10 -2.81 5.32
CA SER A 71 12.50 -2.16 6.58
C SER A 71 13.43 -0.94 6.39
N ASP A 72 14.05 -0.83 5.22
CA ASP A 72 14.91 0.30 4.83
C ASP A 72 14.14 1.42 4.09
N GLY A 73 12.81 1.33 4.01
CA GLY A 73 11.95 2.33 3.38
C GLY A 73 11.80 2.18 1.87
N ARG A 74 12.38 1.15 1.24
CA ARG A 74 12.16 0.88 -0.18
C ARG A 74 10.81 0.21 -0.41
N LEU A 75 10.12 0.60 -1.47
CA LEU A 75 8.94 -0.11 -1.96
C LEU A 75 9.39 -1.28 -2.84
N VAL A 76 9.02 -2.49 -2.44
CA VAL A 76 9.24 -3.72 -3.21
C VAL A 76 7.93 -4.11 -3.88
N VAL A 77 7.97 -4.30 -5.20
CA VAL A 77 6.83 -4.77 -5.98
C VAL A 77 7.17 -6.16 -6.51
N THR A 78 6.39 -7.16 -6.08
CA THR A 78 6.65 -8.58 -6.38
C THR A 78 5.60 -9.13 -7.33
N ASP A 79 6.02 -9.63 -8.50
CA ASP A 79 5.14 -10.34 -9.43
C ASP A 79 4.69 -11.67 -8.81
N ILE A 80 3.39 -11.81 -8.63
CA ILE A 80 2.76 -13.08 -8.32
C ILE A 80 2.51 -13.76 -9.66
N LYS A 81 3.55 -14.46 -10.16
CA LYS A 81 3.32 -15.40 -11.26
C LYS A 81 2.23 -16.37 -10.82
N LYS A 82 1.16 -16.51 -11.62
CA LYS A 82 0.35 -17.72 -11.56
C LYS A 82 1.35 -18.85 -11.69
N THR A 83 1.57 -19.60 -10.62
CA THR A 83 2.20 -20.89 -10.71
C THR A 83 1.27 -21.70 -11.61
N ASP A 84 1.61 -21.77 -12.89
CA ASP A 84 1.09 -22.79 -13.79
C ASP A 84 1.59 -24.11 -13.20
N ARG A 85 0.82 -24.64 -12.23
CA ARG A 85 0.98 -26.01 -11.78
C ARG A 85 0.48 -26.85 -12.94
N LEU A 86 1.43 -27.21 -13.80
CA LEU A 86 1.40 -28.39 -14.67
C LEU A 86 0.93 -29.62 -13.89
#